data_AF-A0A354X4P5-F1
#
_entry.id   AF-A0A354X4P5-F1
#
_cell.length_a   1.000
_cell.length_b   1.000
_cell.length_c   1.000
_cell.angle_alpha   90.00
_cell.angle_beta   90.00
_cell.angle_gamma   90.00
#
_symmetry.space_group_name_H-M   'P 1'
#
loop_
_entity.id
_entity.type
_entity.pdbx_description
1 polymer ?
#
loop_
_entity_poly.entity_id
_entity_poly.type
_entity_poly.pdbx_seq_one_letter_code
_entity_poly.pdbx_strand_id
1 'polypeptide(L)'
;FSKAAKKGRAKLANKALLPKLDEEYEVKMDDLRKVLIEKLLVLTDGKTSAGIKDYTSIDVVAKGAKFTQKILQDIDYQSAQLNKWTTDEHANKLIRATVVNYLRRYKELDAELKR
;
A
#
# COMPACT_ATOMS: atom_id res chain seq x y z
N PHE A 1 6.23 8.08 51.83
CA PHE A 1 5.30 8.54 50.78
C PHE A 1 6.05 8.83 49.48
N SER A 2 6.14 7.89 48.52
CA SER A 2 6.86 8.15 47.24
C SER A 2 6.45 7.24 46.07
N LYS A 3 5.23 6.69 46.08
CA LYS A 3 4.72 5.85 44.97
C LYS A 3 3.80 6.59 43.98
N ALA A 4 3.33 7.79 44.32
CA ALA A 4 2.36 8.53 43.49
C ALA A 4 3.01 9.27 42.29
N ALA A 5 4.21 9.84 42.45
CA ALA A 5 4.85 10.66 41.40
C ALA A 5 5.32 9.84 40.18
N LYS A 6 5.67 8.55 40.36
CA LYS A 6 6.08 7.67 39.24
C LYS A 6 4.92 7.30 38.31
N LYS A 7 3.69 7.22 38.83
CA LYS A 7 2.51 6.79 38.06
C LYS A 7 2.03 7.85 37.05
N GLY A 8 2.22 9.13 37.35
CA GLY A 8 1.88 10.24 36.44
C GLY A 8 2.83 10.40 35.26
N ARG A 9 4.15 10.29 35.48
CA ARG A 9 5.16 10.36 34.41
C ARG A 9 5.05 9.22 33.40
N ALA A 10 4.79 7.99 33.86
CA ALA A 10 4.60 6.84 32.97
C ALA A 10 3.37 7.00 32.05
N LYS A 11 2.27 7.56 32.57
CA LYS A 11 1.04 7.79 31.79
C LYS A 11 1.20 8.91 30.76
N LEU A 12 1.98 9.96 31.07
CA LEU A 12 2.30 11.04 30.14
C LEU A 12 3.32 10.60 29.06
N ALA A 13 4.33 9.81 29.42
CA ALA A 13 5.28 9.24 28.47
C ALA A 13 4.59 8.31 27.46
N ASN A 14 3.70 7.43 27.91
CA ASN A 14 2.90 6.57 27.02
C ASN A 14 2.03 7.38 26.04
N LYS A 15 1.48 8.52 26.46
CA LYS A 15 0.64 9.37 25.60
C LYS A 15 1.44 10.08 24.49
N ALA A 16 2.74 10.34 24.71
CA ALA A 16 3.62 10.93 23.69
C ALA A 16 4.28 9.89 22.77
N LEU A 17 4.29 8.61 23.18
CA LEU A 17 4.80 7.49 22.38
C LEU A 17 3.83 7.06 21.27
N LEU A 18 2.52 7.08 21.53
CA LEU A 18 1.51 6.67 20.54
C LEU A 18 1.53 7.53 19.26
N PRO A 19 1.51 8.88 19.31
CA PRO A 19 1.54 9.70 18.10
C PRO A 19 2.81 9.52 17.27
N LYS A 20 3.94 9.23 17.92
CA LYS A 20 5.20 8.97 17.21
C LYS A 20 5.19 7.63 16.47
N LEU A 21 4.57 6.63 17.07
CA LEU A 21 4.41 5.31 16.43
C LEU A 21 3.47 5.40 15.23
N ASP A 22 2.38 6.16 15.36
CA ASP A 22 1.47 6.44 14.24
C ASP A 22 2.18 7.19 13.11
N GLU A 23 2.95 8.25 13.42
CA GLU A 23 3.73 9.00 12.43
C GLU A 23 4.77 8.12 11.70
N GLU A 24 5.52 7.29 12.45
CA GLU A 24 6.49 6.37 11.87
C GLU A 24 5.82 5.31 10.96
N TYR A 25 4.65 4.82 11.36
CA TYR A 25 3.86 3.89 10.54
C TYR A 25 3.42 4.55 9.23
N GLU A 26 2.83 5.74 9.28
CA GLU A 26 2.38 6.46 8.07
C GLU A 26 3.56 6.71 7.11
N VAL A 27 4.72 7.13 7.61
CA VAL A 27 5.94 7.30 6.79
C VAL A 27 6.35 5.99 6.11
N LYS A 28 6.40 4.88 6.85
CA LYS A 28 6.74 3.56 6.28
C LYS A 28 5.74 3.09 5.24
N MET A 29 4.46 3.39 5.44
CA MET A 29 3.38 3.04 4.53
C MET A 29 3.45 3.85 3.24
N ASP A 30 3.71 5.14 3.35
CA ASP A 30 3.91 6.04 2.22
C ASP A 30 5.14 5.64 1.40
N ASP A 31 6.26 5.34 2.06
CA ASP A 31 7.49 4.87 1.40
C ASP A 31 7.25 3.54 0.67
N LEU A 32 6.56 2.60 1.33
CA LEU A 32 6.19 1.32 0.72
C LEU A 32 5.31 1.52 -0.51
N ARG A 33 4.31 2.40 -0.42
CA ARG A 33 3.41 2.73 -1.54
C ARG A 33 4.19 3.41 -2.66
N LYS A 34 5.10 4.35 -2.36
CA LYS A 34 5.95 5.01 -3.35
C LYS A 34 6.77 4.01 -4.16
N VAL A 35 7.43 3.06 -3.49
CA VAL A 35 8.22 2.01 -4.17
C VAL A 35 7.35 1.10 -5.04
N LEU A 36 6.12 0.80 -4.61
CA LEU A 36 5.16 0.07 -5.45
C LEU A 36 4.85 0.86 -6.74
N ILE A 37 4.50 2.13 -6.61
CA ILE A 37 4.11 2.97 -7.75
C ILE A 37 5.26 3.12 -8.75
N GLU A 38 6.48 3.38 -8.27
CA GLU A 38 7.67 3.49 -9.12
C GLU A 38 7.90 2.22 -9.94
N LYS A 39 7.80 1.05 -9.31
CA LYS A 39 7.95 -0.24 -10.01
C LYS A 39 6.83 -0.50 -11.01
N LEU A 40 5.59 -0.18 -10.65
CA LEU A 40 4.46 -0.36 -11.55
C LEU A 40 4.53 0.57 -12.75
N LEU A 41 5.01 1.81 -12.60
CA LEU A 41 5.26 2.72 -13.71
C LEU A 41 6.22 2.10 -14.72
N VAL A 42 7.33 1.51 -14.27
CA VAL A 42 8.28 0.82 -15.16
C VAL A 42 7.64 -0.39 -15.85
N LEU A 43 6.91 -1.23 -15.11
CA LEU A 43 6.30 -2.44 -15.67
C LEU A 43 5.17 -2.13 -16.66
N THR A 44 4.47 -1.01 -16.46
CA THR A 44 3.35 -0.57 -17.29
C THR A 44 3.74 0.42 -18.38
N ASP A 45 5.02 0.79 -18.48
CA ASP A 45 5.49 1.73 -19.49
C ASP A 45 5.20 1.21 -20.91
N GLY A 46 4.75 2.14 -21.76
CA GLY A 46 4.29 1.88 -23.12
C GLY A 46 3.00 1.04 -23.24
N LYS A 47 2.36 0.63 -22.13
CA LYS A 47 1.18 -0.25 -22.12
C LYS A 47 -0.09 0.51 -21.75
N THR A 48 -1.22 -0.08 -22.12
CA THR A 48 -2.56 0.40 -21.75
C THR A 48 -3.31 -0.66 -20.94
N SER A 49 -4.26 -0.20 -20.12
CA SER A 49 -5.10 -1.05 -19.31
C SER A 49 -5.94 -1.98 -20.19
N ALA A 50 -5.96 -3.27 -19.87
CA ALA A 50 -6.88 -4.23 -20.48
C ALA A 50 -8.27 -4.27 -19.79
N GLY A 51 -8.51 -3.34 -18.85
CA GLY A 51 -9.71 -3.27 -18.01
C GLY A 51 -9.44 -3.94 -16.66
N ILE A 52 -9.00 -3.16 -15.68
CA ILE A 52 -8.73 -3.63 -14.32
C ILE A 52 -10.02 -3.54 -13.52
N LYS A 53 -10.37 -4.62 -12.83
CA LYS A 53 -11.57 -4.72 -11.99
C LYS A 53 -11.19 -5.07 -10.56
N ASP A 54 -12.12 -4.85 -9.65
CA ASP A 54 -12.06 -5.40 -8.29
C ASP A 54 -12.70 -6.80 -8.23
N TYR A 55 -12.70 -7.42 -7.04
CA TYR A 55 -13.36 -8.72 -6.84
C TYR A 55 -14.90 -8.67 -6.92
N THR A 56 -15.51 -7.47 -6.96
CA THR A 56 -16.95 -7.28 -7.16
C THR A 56 -17.31 -7.04 -8.63
N SER A 57 -16.32 -7.11 -9.53
CA SER A 57 -16.44 -6.84 -10.97
C SER A 57 -16.71 -5.38 -11.35
N ILE A 58 -16.51 -4.45 -10.42
CA ILE A 58 -16.51 -3.01 -10.65
C ILE A 58 -15.21 -2.62 -11.35
N ASP A 59 -15.31 -1.74 -12.35
CA ASP A 59 -14.15 -1.23 -13.08
C ASP A 59 -13.33 -0.27 -12.19
N VAL A 60 -12.06 -0.61 -11.97
CA VAL A 60 -11.07 0.18 -11.23
C VAL A 60 -10.27 1.06 -12.18
N VAL A 61 -9.83 0.48 -13.32
CA VAL A 61 -9.16 1.23 -14.39
C VAL A 61 -9.77 0.82 -15.72
N ALA A 62 -10.40 1.78 -16.39
CA ALA A 62 -11.05 1.56 -17.69
C ALA A 62 -10.09 0.95 -18.73
N LYS A 63 -10.62 0.07 -19.58
CA LYS A 63 -9.88 -0.50 -20.71
C LYS A 63 -9.42 0.61 -21.66
N GLY A 64 -8.17 0.54 -22.12
CA GLY A 64 -7.56 1.52 -23.01
C GLY A 64 -6.94 2.73 -22.30
N ALA A 65 -7.15 2.89 -20.98
CA ALA A 65 -6.50 3.94 -20.21
C ALA A 65 -4.97 3.74 -20.19
N LYS A 66 -4.21 4.82 -20.38
CA LYS A 66 -2.76 4.81 -20.17
C LYS A 66 -2.46 4.78 -18.68
N PHE A 67 -1.48 3.97 -18.28
CA PHE A 67 -1.03 4.00 -16.89
C PHE A 67 -0.30 5.32 -16.63
N THR A 68 -0.69 5.98 -15.55
CA THR A 68 -0.05 7.20 -15.06
C THR A 68 0.16 7.06 -13.57
N GLN A 69 1.07 7.86 -13.00
CA GLN A 69 1.32 7.83 -11.56
C GLN A 69 0.03 8.04 -10.77
N LYS A 70 -0.81 8.98 -11.20
CA LYS A 70 -2.11 9.27 -10.57
C LYS A 70 -3.04 8.04 -10.60
N ILE A 71 -3.22 7.42 -11.76
CA ILE A 71 -4.08 6.22 -11.88
C ILE A 71 -3.59 5.11 -10.96
N LEU A 72 -2.28 4.87 -10.91
CA LEU A 72 -1.71 3.84 -10.05
C LEU A 72 -1.90 4.20 -8.55
N GLN A 73 -1.72 5.46 -8.18
CA GLN A 73 -1.95 5.94 -6.81
C GLN A 73 -3.42 5.80 -6.38
N ASP A 74 -4.37 5.90 -7.29
CA ASP A 74 -5.80 5.81 -7.00
C ASP A 74 -6.30 4.35 -6.83
N ILE A 75 -5.49 3.33 -7.16
CA ILE A 75 -5.88 1.92 -7.02
C ILE A 75 -5.86 1.48 -5.55
N ASP A 76 -6.95 0.87 -5.11
CA ASP A 76 -6.97 0.04 -3.91
C ASP A 76 -6.43 -1.36 -4.24
N TYR A 77 -5.15 -1.57 -3.94
CA TYR A 77 -4.45 -2.82 -4.21
C TYR A 77 -4.95 -4.01 -3.36
N GLN A 78 -5.71 -3.77 -2.28
CA GLN A 78 -6.26 -4.85 -1.46
C GLN A 78 -7.49 -5.50 -2.09
N SER A 79 -8.22 -4.76 -2.93
CA SER A 79 -9.46 -5.19 -3.59
C SER A 79 -9.32 -5.40 -5.11
N ALA A 80 -8.27 -4.86 -5.74
CA ALA A 80 -8.02 -5.00 -7.16
C ALA A 80 -7.68 -6.45 -7.56
N GLN A 81 -8.27 -6.91 -8.67
CA GLN A 81 -7.85 -8.14 -9.33
C GLN A 81 -6.48 -7.96 -9.96
N LEU A 82 -5.58 -8.93 -9.75
CA LEU A 82 -4.17 -8.83 -10.13
C LEU A 82 -3.81 -9.60 -11.41
N ASN A 83 -4.82 -9.98 -12.20
CA ASN A 83 -4.68 -10.63 -13.49
C ASN A 83 -5.03 -9.66 -14.61
N LYS A 84 -4.41 -9.85 -15.78
CA LYS A 84 -4.78 -9.18 -17.04
C LYS A 84 -4.87 -7.65 -16.92
N TRP A 85 -3.89 -7.01 -16.28
CA TRP A 85 -3.78 -5.55 -16.25
C TRP A 85 -3.45 -4.97 -17.63
N THR A 86 -2.69 -5.71 -18.41
CA THR A 86 -2.28 -5.37 -19.78
C THR A 86 -2.55 -6.55 -20.72
N THR A 87 -2.28 -6.37 -22.01
CA THR A 87 -2.31 -7.47 -23.00
C THR A 87 -1.04 -8.33 -23.00
N ASP A 88 0.00 -7.96 -22.24
CA ASP A 88 1.28 -8.67 -22.15
C ASP A 88 1.28 -9.62 -20.94
N GLU A 89 1.38 -10.92 -21.20
CA GLU A 89 1.39 -11.95 -20.15
C GLU A 89 2.60 -11.90 -19.22
N HIS A 90 3.77 -11.55 -19.75
CA HIS A 90 4.99 -11.46 -18.95
C HIS A 90 4.91 -10.26 -18.01
N ALA A 91 4.51 -9.10 -18.53
CA ALA A 91 4.28 -7.91 -17.71
C ALA A 91 3.23 -8.18 -16.62
N ASN A 92 2.14 -8.87 -16.95
CA ASN A 92 1.10 -9.24 -15.98
C ASN A 92 1.64 -10.14 -14.85
N LYS A 93 2.53 -11.09 -15.15
CA LYS A 93 3.17 -11.93 -14.11
C LYS A 93 4.02 -11.08 -13.15
N LEU A 94 4.80 -10.14 -13.69
CA LEU A 94 5.64 -9.24 -12.89
C LEU A 94 4.81 -8.24 -12.05
N ILE A 95 3.76 -7.66 -12.64
CA ILE A 95 2.83 -6.77 -11.95
C ILE A 95 2.20 -7.51 -10.76
N ARG A 96 1.66 -8.71 -10.98
CA ARG A 96 1.09 -9.54 -9.92
C ARG A 96 2.09 -9.81 -8.80
N ALA A 97 3.31 -10.24 -9.13
CA ALA A 97 4.33 -10.51 -8.14
C ALA A 97 4.68 -9.25 -7.32
N THR A 98 4.80 -8.09 -7.98
CA THR A 98 5.09 -6.81 -7.35
C THR A 98 3.99 -6.41 -6.36
N VAL A 99 2.72 -6.49 -6.77
CA VAL A 99 1.58 -6.13 -5.92
C VAL A 99 1.43 -7.12 -4.75
N VAL A 100 1.61 -8.43 -4.97
CA VAL A 100 1.56 -9.43 -3.89
C VAL A 100 2.65 -9.20 -2.85
N ASN A 101 3.87 -8.84 -3.29
CA ASN A 101 4.96 -8.50 -2.37
C ASN A 101 4.65 -7.25 -1.55
N TYR A 102 4.07 -6.21 -2.17
CA TYR A 102 3.56 -5.03 -1.47
C TYR A 102 2.52 -5.41 -0.42
N LEU A 103 1.50 -6.20 -0.79
CA LEU A 103 0.42 -6.59 0.14
C LEU A 103 0.92 -7.41 1.32
N ARG A 104 1.98 -8.21 1.12
CA ARG A 104 2.63 -8.93 2.23
C ARG A 104 3.28 -7.94 3.21
N ARG A 105 4.09 -7.00 2.69
CA ARG A 105 4.77 -6.00 3.52
C ARG A 105 3.79 -5.05 4.20
N TYR A 106 2.72 -4.66 3.52
CA TYR A 106 1.60 -3.89 4.08
C TYR A 106 1.04 -4.58 5.33
N LYS A 107 0.76 -5.89 5.25
CA LYS A 107 0.23 -6.66 6.38
C LYS A 107 1.23 -6.80 7.53
N GLU A 108 2.53 -6.89 7.22
CA GLU A 108 3.59 -6.91 8.24
C GLU A 108 3.61 -5.58 9.02
N LEU A 109 3.58 -4.44 8.33
CA LEU A 109 3.55 -3.11 8.96
C LEU A 109 2.25 -2.88 9.75
N ASP A 110 1.10 -3.26 9.20
CA ASP A 110 -0.21 -3.14 9.88
C ASP A 110 -0.27 -3.99 11.16
N ALA A 111 0.38 -5.15 11.16
CA ALA A 111 0.48 -6.00 12.34
C ALA A 111 1.46 -5.43 13.39
N GLU A 112 2.51 -4.72 12.99
CA GLU A 112 3.44 -4.04 13.91
C GLU A 112 2.77 -2.89 14.66
N LEU A 113 1.92 -2.10 14.00
CA LEU A 113 1.19 -0.99 14.62
C LEU A 113 0.17 -1.46 15.69
N LYS A 114 -0.45 -2.62 15.47
CA LYS A 114 -1.49 -3.19 16.35
C LYS A 114 -0.95 -3.92 17.58
N ARG A 115 0.37 -4.10 17.68
CA ARG A 115 1.04 -4.78 18.80
C ARG A 115 1.33 -3.84 19.97
#